data_AF-A0A1F3VVL6-F1
#
_entry.id   AF-A0A1F3VVL6-F1
#
_cell.length_a   1.000
_cell.length_b   1.000
_cell.length_c   1.000
_cell.angle_alpha   90.00
_cell.angle_beta   90.00
_cell.angle_gamma   90.00
#
_symmetry.space_group_name_H-M   'P 1'
#
loop_
_entity.id
_entity.type
_entity.pdbx_description
1 polymer ?
#
loop_
_entity_poly.entity_id
_entity_poly.type
_entity_poly.pdbx_seq_one_letter_code
_entity_poly.pdbx_strand_id
1 'polypeptide(L)'
;MSRKTVHIMGADEIANLNEANLVLRHFVDLSARLLPFLDALQRKKNPSLQELKNKNKIMDVFENYNFDERTSEMLIGSNVLELIKKAYDNISQTSYFLKPGQRNPVLNQFLCEYSRLTNSWENTNSN
;
A
#
# COMPACT_ATOMS: atom_id res chain seq x y z
N MET A 1 -41.35 13.73 5.74
CA MET A 1 -40.39 13.57 4.64
C MET A 1 -39.16 14.42 4.96
N SER A 2 -38.03 13.82 5.30
CA SER A 2 -36.81 14.56 5.66
C SER A 2 -36.03 14.93 4.40
N ARG A 3 -35.80 16.22 4.16
CA ARG A 3 -34.97 16.73 3.06
C ARG A 3 -33.52 16.35 3.35
N LYS A 4 -32.91 15.52 2.50
CA LYS A 4 -31.45 15.33 2.50
C LYS A 4 -30.81 16.67 2.11
N THR A 5 -30.18 17.33 3.06
CA THR A 5 -29.35 18.51 2.80
C THR A 5 -28.16 18.07 1.96
N VAL A 6 -28.07 18.53 0.72
CA VAL A 6 -26.89 18.32 -0.13
C VAL A 6 -25.82 19.29 0.36
N HIS A 7 -24.80 18.79 1.05
CA HIS A 7 -23.63 19.59 1.40
C HIS A 7 -22.80 19.81 0.12
N ILE A 8 -22.77 21.04 -0.36
CA ILE A 8 -21.91 21.42 -1.49
C ILE A 8 -20.53 21.69 -0.90
N MET A 9 -19.53 20.88 -1.26
CA MET A 9 -18.15 21.06 -0.80
C MET A 9 -17.56 22.36 -1.34
N GLY A 10 -16.82 23.06 -0.49
CA GLY A 10 -16.04 24.24 -0.89
C GLY A 10 -14.85 23.87 -1.77
N ALA A 11 -14.33 24.83 -2.55
CA ALA A 11 -13.16 24.60 -3.42
C ALA A 11 -11.92 24.11 -2.63
N ASP A 12 -11.70 24.64 -1.42
CA ASP A 12 -10.59 24.24 -0.56
C ASP A 12 -10.73 22.81 -0.04
N GLU A 13 -11.96 22.38 0.26
CA GLU A 13 -12.25 21.00 0.68
C GLU A 13 -11.98 20.00 -0.46
N ILE A 14 -12.35 20.37 -1.69
CA ILE A 14 -12.08 19.58 -2.89
C ILE A 14 -10.57 19.49 -3.14
N ALA A 15 -9.83 20.61 -2.99
CA ALA A 15 -8.38 20.62 -3.14
C ALA A 15 -7.68 19.71 -2.13
N ASN A 16 -8.05 19.81 -0.85
CA ASN A 16 -7.51 18.97 0.22
C ASN A 16 -7.78 17.47 -0.01
N LEU A 17 -9.00 17.12 -0.48
CA LEU A 17 -9.33 15.73 -0.81
C LEU A 17 -8.51 15.20 -1.99
N ASN A 18 -8.27 16.03 -3.01
CA ASN A 18 -7.45 15.66 -4.15
C ASN A 18 -5.99 15.45 -3.74
N GLU A 19 -5.43 16.33 -2.92
CA GLU A 19 -4.08 16.18 -2.38
C GLU A 19 -3.95 14.90 -1.54
N ALA A 20 -4.90 14.64 -0.64
CA ALA A 20 -4.92 13.41 0.15
C ALA A 20 -4.99 12.15 -0.73
N ASN A 21 -5.80 12.19 -1.79
CA ASN A 21 -5.89 11.10 -2.76
C ASN A 21 -4.56 10.88 -3.50
N LEU A 22 -3.89 11.96 -3.94
CA LEU A 22 -2.58 11.88 -4.59
C LEU A 22 -1.51 11.29 -3.67
N VAL A 23 -1.45 11.75 -2.42
CA VAL A 23 -0.52 11.21 -1.41
C VAL A 23 -0.76 9.72 -1.20
N LEU A 24 -2.02 9.31 -1.07
CA LEU A 24 -2.39 7.91 -0.88
C LEU A 24 -2.00 7.05 -2.08
N ARG A 25 -2.25 7.51 -3.31
CA ARG A 25 -1.83 6.81 -4.54
C ARG A 25 -0.31 6.63 -4.57
N HIS A 26 0.43 7.70 -4.27
CA HIS A 26 1.89 7.64 -4.26
C HIS A 26 2.42 6.64 -3.22
N PHE A 27 1.80 6.58 -2.04
CA PHE A 27 2.15 5.61 -1.02
C PHE A 27 1.86 4.16 -1.46
N VAL A 28 0.72 3.94 -2.14
CA VAL A 28 0.36 2.64 -2.72
C VAL A 28 1.39 2.21 -3.80
N ASP A 29 1.75 3.11 -4.72
CA ASP A 29 2.78 2.87 -5.74
C ASP A 29 4.14 2.51 -5.14
N LEU A 30 4.54 3.23 -4.10
CA LEU A 30 5.78 2.98 -3.37
C LEU A 30 5.74 1.59 -2.72
N SER A 31 4.64 1.26 -2.06
CA SER A 31 4.43 -0.04 -1.40
C SER A 31 4.50 -1.21 -2.39
N ALA A 32 3.98 -1.04 -3.61
CA ALA A 32 4.04 -2.02 -4.69
C ALA A 32 5.47 -2.35 -5.14
N ARG A 33 6.44 -1.45 -4.90
CA ARG A 33 7.86 -1.67 -5.18
C ARG A 33 8.62 -2.19 -3.96
N LEU A 34 8.34 -1.61 -2.80
CA LEU A 34 9.10 -1.88 -1.58
C LEU A 34 8.76 -3.24 -0.96
N LEU A 35 7.49 -3.65 -0.93
CA LEU A 35 7.10 -4.91 -0.30
C LEU A 35 7.65 -6.15 -1.03
N PRO A 36 7.61 -6.26 -2.38
CA PRO A 36 8.27 -7.36 -3.08
C PRO A 36 9.79 -7.39 -2.85
N PHE A 37 10.42 -6.22 -2.81
CA PHE A 37 11.85 -6.12 -2.54
C PHE A 37 12.18 -6.56 -1.10
N LEU A 38 11.36 -6.17 -0.13
CA LEU A 38 11.49 -6.63 1.26
C LEU A 38 11.30 -8.14 1.41
N ASP A 39 10.30 -8.73 0.73
CA ASP A 39 10.06 -10.18 0.72
C ASP A 39 11.27 -10.93 0.14
N ALA A 40 11.87 -10.41 -0.93
CA ALA A 40 13.09 -10.98 -1.50
C ALA A 40 14.29 -10.88 -0.53
N LEU A 41 14.46 -9.75 0.15
CA LEU A 41 15.52 -9.54 1.13
C LEU A 41 15.35 -10.42 2.38
N GLN A 42 14.12 -10.65 2.85
CA GLN A 42 13.84 -11.52 4.00
C GLN A 42 14.22 -12.97 3.74
N ARG A 43 14.06 -13.44 2.50
CA ARG A 43 14.35 -14.84 2.11
C ARG A 43 15.80 -15.06 1.73
N LYS A 44 16.59 -14.00 1.60
CA LYS A 44 17.98 -14.10 1.19
C LYS A 44 18.81 -14.68 2.33
N LYS A 45 19.41 -15.86 2.10
CA LYS A 45 20.24 -16.56 3.10
C LYS A 45 21.46 -15.74 3.54
N ASN A 46 22.14 -15.10 2.59
CA ASN A 46 23.35 -14.34 2.80
C ASN A 46 23.21 -12.92 2.21
N PRO A 47 22.50 -12.00 2.88
CA PRO A 47 22.41 -10.62 2.43
C PRO A 47 23.73 -9.89 2.67
N SER A 48 24.10 -9.00 1.75
CA SER A 48 25.21 -8.07 1.94
C SER A 48 24.87 -7.01 2.99
N LEU A 49 25.88 -6.32 3.50
CA LEU A 49 25.69 -5.23 4.47
C LEU A 49 24.81 -4.10 3.93
N GLN A 50 24.92 -3.79 2.63
CA GLN A 50 24.07 -2.79 1.98
C GLN A 50 22.61 -3.26 1.90
N GLU A 51 22.38 -4.55 1.63
CA GLU A 51 21.04 -5.13 1.59
C GLU A 51 20.37 -5.15 2.96
N LEU A 52 21.12 -5.42 4.02
CA LEU A 52 20.63 -5.30 5.39
C LEU A 52 20.24 -3.86 5.73
N LYS A 53 21.07 -2.87 5.33
CA LYS A 53 20.72 -1.45 5.49
C LYS A 53 19.46 -1.09 4.72
N ASN A 54 19.31 -1.55 3.48
CA ASN A 54 18.12 -1.30 2.68
C ASN A 54 16.88 -1.96 3.30
N LYS A 55 17.00 -3.21 3.78
CA LYS A 55 15.94 -3.91 4.51
C LYS A 55 15.44 -3.09 5.70
N ASN A 56 16.34 -2.65 6.56
CA ASN A 56 15.99 -1.88 7.76
C ASN A 56 15.29 -0.56 7.39
N LYS A 57 15.81 0.17 6.40
CA LYS A 57 15.15 1.41 5.92
C LYS A 57 13.72 1.17 5.44
N ILE A 58 13.47 0.05 4.76
CA ILE A 58 12.14 -0.29 4.28
C ILE A 58 11.22 -0.63 5.47
N MET A 59 11.71 -1.39 6.44
CA MET A 59 10.96 -1.70 7.66
C MET A 59 10.61 -0.41 8.43
N ASP A 60 11.57 0.50 8.59
CA ASP A 60 11.35 1.79 9.25
C ASP A 60 10.22 2.60 8.59
N VAL A 61 10.10 2.58 7.25
CA VAL A 61 9.01 3.28 6.54
C VAL A 61 7.65 2.74 6.97
N PHE A 62 7.49 1.42 7.04
CA PHE A 62 6.21 0.79 7.35
C PHE A 62 5.90 0.79 8.85
N GLU A 63 6.90 0.70 9.72
CA GLU A 63 6.72 0.78 11.18
C GLU A 63 6.30 2.18 11.65
N ASN A 64 6.79 3.23 10.98
CA ASN A 64 6.43 4.60 11.32
C ASN A 64 5.20 5.11 10.58
N TYR A 65 4.65 4.34 9.64
CA TYR A 65 3.44 4.73 8.92
C TYR A 65 2.20 4.37 9.74
N ASN A 66 1.37 5.37 10.05
CA ASN A 66 0.09 5.13 10.71
C ASN A 66 -0.97 4.72 9.67
N PHE A 67 -1.20 3.42 9.56
CA PHE A 67 -2.22 2.86 8.67
C PHE A 67 -3.63 3.21 9.15
N ASP A 68 -4.18 4.31 8.65
CA ASP A 68 -5.62 4.56 8.73
C ASP A 68 -6.36 3.84 7.59
N GLU A 69 -6.66 2.57 7.84
CA GLU A 69 -7.31 1.66 6.88
C GLU A 69 -8.66 2.20 6.36
N ARG A 70 -9.39 2.97 7.17
CA ARG A 70 -10.67 3.58 6.76
C ARG A 70 -10.48 4.68 5.72
N THR A 71 -9.37 5.39 5.78
CA THR A 71 -9.09 6.49 4.85
C THR A 71 -8.96 5.99 3.41
N SER A 72 -8.40 4.79 3.17
CA SER A 72 -8.34 4.26 1.79
C SER A 72 -9.69 3.80 1.26
N GLU A 73 -10.56 3.27 2.11
CA GLU A 73 -11.93 2.93 1.72
C GLU A 73 -12.70 4.18 1.32
N MET A 74 -12.55 5.27 2.08
CA MET A 74 -13.24 6.53 1.82
C MET A 74 -12.70 7.28 0.58
N LEU A 75 -11.38 7.35 0.40
CA LEU A 75 -10.76 8.18 -0.65
C LEU A 75 -10.61 7.47 -2.00
N ILE A 76 -10.37 6.16 -2.00
CA ILE A 76 -10.10 5.39 -3.22
C ILE A 76 -10.93 4.11 -3.34
N GLY A 77 -11.90 3.89 -2.45
CA GLY A 77 -12.84 2.77 -2.54
C GLY A 77 -12.17 1.41 -2.44
N SER A 78 -11.09 1.30 -1.64
CA SER A 78 -10.30 0.08 -1.54
C SER A 78 -9.73 -0.12 -0.13
N ASN A 79 -9.65 -1.37 0.29
CA ASN A 79 -8.95 -1.78 1.51
C ASN A 79 -7.43 -1.94 1.28
N VAL A 80 -6.85 -1.28 0.27
CA VAL A 80 -5.43 -1.44 -0.11
C VAL A 80 -4.47 -1.14 1.05
N LEU A 81 -4.75 -0.20 1.94
CA LEU A 81 -3.90 0.06 3.11
C LEU A 81 -3.90 -1.11 4.10
N GLU A 82 -5.05 -1.76 4.30
CA GLU A 82 -5.15 -2.98 5.10
C GLU A 82 -4.32 -4.11 4.46
N LEU A 83 -4.38 -4.26 3.12
CA LEU A 83 -3.59 -5.25 2.39
C LEU A 83 -2.09 -4.98 2.46
N ILE A 84 -1.65 -3.72 2.36
CA ILE A 84 -0.25 -3.32 2.52
C ILE A 84 0.25 -3.69 3.91
N LYS A 85 -0.52 -3.34 4.95
CA LYS A 85 -0.18 -3.66 6.34
C LYS A 85 -0.09 -5.16 6.58
N LYS A 86 -1.10 -5.93 6.14
CA LYS A 86 -1.08 -7.40 6.25
C LYS A 86 0.11 -8.01 5.52
N ALA A 87 0.45 -7.50 4.33
CA ALA A 87 1.61 -7.96 3.58
C ALA A 87 2.92 -7.65 4.33
N TYR A 88 3.05 -6.44 4.88
CA TYR A 88 4.20 -6.06 5.71
C TYR A 88 4.34 -6.94 6.95
N ASP A 89 3.27 -7.11 7.74
CA ASP A 89 3.24 -7.94 8.94
C ASP A 89 3.63 -9.38 8.62
N ASN A 90 3.10 -9.92 7.52
CA ASN A 90 3.44 -11.26 7.08
C ASN A 90 4.92 -11.39 6.69
N ILE A 91 5.47 -10.42 5.93
CA ILE A 91 6.87 -10.43 5.50
C ILE A 91 7.82 -10.24 6.69
N SER A 92 7.50 -9.34 7.62
CA SER A 92 8.34 -9.04 8.79
C SER A 92 8.39 -10.20 9.79
N GLN A 93 7.27 -10.90 9.98
CA GLN A 93 7.17 -12.08 10.86
C GLN A 93 7.71 -13.36 10.21
N THR A 94 7.85 -13.38 8.89
CA THR A 94 8.44 -14.52 8.18
C THR A 94 9.93 -14.61 8.50
N SER A 95 10.27 -15.49 9.44
CA SER A 95 11.64 -15.98 9.60
C SER A 95 11.98 -16.93 8.44
N TYR A 96 13.28 -17.13 8.20
CA TYR A 96 13.98 -17.85 7.11
C TYR A 96 13.45 -19.25 6.65
N PHE A 97 12.27 -19.68 7.08
CA PHE A 97 11.69 -21.01 6.86
C PHE A 97 10.76 -21.13 5.64
N LEU A 98 10.42 -20.05 4.94
CA LEU A 98 9.74 -20.21 3.65
C LEU A 98 10.72 -20.77 2.61
N LYS A 99 10.33 -21.90 2.00
CA LYS A 99 11.14 -22.53 0.96
C LYS A 99 11.31 -21.57 -0.23
N PRO A 100 12.48 -21.53 -0.89
CA PRO A 100 12.65 -20.82 -2.15
C PRO A 100 11.54 -21.24 -3.13
N GLY A 101 10.77 -20.27 -3.64
CA GLY A 101 9.67 -20.50 -4.59
C GLY A 101 8.25 -20.54 -3.99
N GLN A 102 8.07 -20.55 -2.67
CA GLN A 102 6.73 -20.37 -2.09
C GLN A 102 6.24 -18.93 -2.31
N ARG A 103 5.09 -18.75 -2.95
CA ARG A 103 4.51 -17.40 -3.10
C ARG A 103 4.00 -16.90 -1.75
N ASN A 104 4.23 -15.63 -1.43
CA ASN A 104 3.55 -14.98 -0.31
C ASN A 104 2.12 -14.64 -0.75
N PRO A 105 1.08 -15.35 -0.24
CA PRO A 105 -0.29 -15.17 -0.72
C PRO A 105 -0.83 -13.78 -0.39
N VAL A 106 -0.43 -13.21 0.76
CA VAL A 106 -0.86 -11.89 1.22
C VAL A 106 -0.25 -10.79 0.35
N LEU A 107 1.04 -10.90 0.03
CA LEU A 107 1.71 -10.00 -0.91
C LEU A 107 1.04 -10.04 -2.29
N ASN A 108 0.71 -11.23 -2.79
CA ASN A 108 0.03 -11.35 -4.09
C ASN A 108 -1.35 -10.71 -4.08
N GLN A 109 -2.10 -10.84 -2.98
CA GLN A 109 -3.41 -10.21 -2.85
C GLN A 109 -3.30 -8.69 -2.96
N PHE A 110 -2.32 -8.09 -2.26
CA PHE A 110 -2.01 -6.67 -2.40
C PHE A 110 -1.65 -6.29 -3.84
N LEU A 111 -0.76 -7.04 -4.50
CA LEU A 111 -0.33 -6.74 -5.87
C LEU A 111 -1.46 -6.85 -6.90
N CYS A 112 -2.39 -7.79 -6.71
CA CYS A 112 -3.59 -7.89 -7.54
C CYS A 112 -4.49 -6.67 -7.37
N GLU A 113 -4.71 -6.22 -6.12
CA GLU A 113 -5.51 -5.04 -5.84
C GLU A 113 -4.85 -3.76 -6.37
N TYR A 114 -3.52 -3.64 -6.23
CA TYR A 114 -2.73 -2.57 -6.84
C TYR A 114 -2.92 -2.50 -8.36
N SER A 115 -2.88 -3.65 -9.05
CA SER A 115 -3.14 -3.71 -10.49
C SER A 115 -4.55 -3.25 -10.85
N ARG A 116 -5.56 -3.69 -10.08
CA ARG A 116 -6.96 -3.23 -10.24
C ARG A 116 -7.09 -1.71 -10.09
N LEU A 117 -6.46 -1.14 -9.07
CA LEU A 117 -6.46 0.30 -8.79
C LEU A 117 -5.76 1.10 -9.89
N THR A 118 -4.58 0.66 -10.33
CA THR A 118 -3.81 1.30 -11.40
C THR A 118 -4.64 1.36 -12.69
N ASN A 119 -5.24 0.22 -13.10
CA ASN A 119 -6.13 0.18 -14.26
C ASN A 119 -7.33 1.13 -14.10
N SER A 120 -7.91 1.22 -12.90
CA SER A 120 -9.02 2.15 -12.62
C SER A 120 -8.60 3.61 -12.76
N TRP A 121 -7.40 3.98 -12.28
CA TRP A 121 -6.89 5.35 -12.35
C TRP A 121 -6.52 5.75 -13.78
N GLU A 122 -5.91 4.85 -14.54
CA GLU A 122 -5.60 5.08 -15.96
C GLU A 122 -6.87 5.33 -16.78
N ASN A 123 -7.91 4.52 -16.56
CA ASN A 123 -9.21 4.68 -17.24
C ASN A 123 -9.96 5.96 -16.84
N THR A 124 -9.70 6.49 -15.64
CA THR A 124 -10.29 7.76 -15.17
C THR A 124 -9.57 8.97 -15.76
N ASN A 125 -8.26 8.86 -16.00
CA ASN A 125 -7.45 9.92 -16.63
C ASN A 125 -7.54 9.94 -18.17
N SER A 126 -8.12 8.89 -18.78
CA SER A 126 -8.22 8.74 -20.24
C SER A 126 -9.58 9.19 -20.82
N ASN A 127 -10.49 9.71 -19.98
CA ASN A 127 -11.77 10.30 -20.36
C ASN A 127 -11.81 11.79 -20.00
#